data_AF-A0A7H8T4E7-F1
#
_entry.id   AF-A0A7H8T4E7-F1
#
_cell.length_a   1.000
_cell.length_b   1.000
_cell.length_c   1.000
_cell.angle_alpha   90.00
_cell.angle_beta   90.00
_cell.angle_gamma   90.00
#
_symmetry.space_group_name_H-M   'P 1'
#
loop_
_entity.id
_entity.type
_entity.pdbx_description
1 polymer ?
#
loop_
_entity_poly.entity_id
_entity_poly.type
_entity_poly.pdbx_seq_one_letter_code
_entity_poly.pdbx_strand_id
1 'polypeptide(L)'
;MNDNTPPQTARPRRTRLFVVAATALVLVGGGAVGYALVAQDDRSTCENLLSDATLQRSLGDAYREDMDCGALGRAIEDAATGSAPGRHTLPEARTMQATLAAVSRDIEQRQEPSIPANLRAPLAAALADYAQDTYEILSGVNGDYTRRADSAPWQDGKTVRMSARLDDLVNVIRAVSQAPAAYADVRAAHVRTCATHLAAVPSQATGSVYTGPARSCAVGLGYYDGIAYDVPKSQASAWRSSVLQRLKATADSFPPYEVNRAQYIAGSWQQAVLEQVDSDQTQFLKDDSSRIVGIWTGARGEGVDSKKVNDLELTIADDANSSSMEAEETLQCTRRPTECG
;
A
#
# COMPACT_ATOMS: atom_id res chain seq x y z
N MET A 1 -85.56 5.70 -11.45
CA MET A 1 -84.90 4.86 -12.46
C MET A 1 -83.69 4.25 -11.79
N ASN A 2 -83.88 3.19 -11.02
CA ASN A 2 -83.90 1.77 -11.43
C ASN A 2 -82.53 1.32 -11.95
N ASP A 3 -81.72 0.71 -11.08
CA ASP A 3 -81.37 -0.73 -11.10
C ASP A 3 -80.48 -1.04 -9.87
N ASN A 4 -80.85 -1.93 -8.92
CA ASN A 4 -81.01 -3.40 -8.99
C ASN A 4 -79.67 -4.10 -9.33
N THR A 5 -78.87 -4.65 -8.40
CA THR A 5 -78.99 -5.99 -7.75
C THR A 5 -77.54 -6.48 -7.46
N PRO A 6 -77.20 -7.49 -6.61
CA PRO A 6 -77.73 -7.97 -5.32
C PRO A 6 -76.68 -7.94 -4.16
N PRO A 7 -77.10 -8.24 -2.91
CA PRO A 7 -76.22 -8.50 -1.77
C PRO A 7 -75.91 -10.01 -1.62
N GLN A 8 -74.70 -10.37 -1.17
CA GLN A 8 -74.45 -11.70 -0.59
C GLN A 8 -73.57 -11.66 0.67
N THR A 9 -74.28 -11.75 1.79
CA THR A 9 -74.06 -12.55 3.01
C THR A 9 -72.65 -13.00 3.43
N ALA A 10 -72.33 -12.50 4.63
CA ALA A 10 -71.43 -12.98 5.67
C ALA A 10 -71.19 -14.50 5.82
N ARG A 11 -69.97 -14.86 6.26
CA ARG A 11 -69.76 -15.43 7.61
C ARG A 11 -68.32 -15.28 8.13
N PRO A 12 -68.13 -15.28 9.45
CA PRO A 12 -66.95 -14.78 10.16
C PRO A 12 -65.96 -15.88 10.53
N ARG A 13 -64.71 -15.52 10.86
CA ARG A 13 -64.03 -16.05 12.05
C ARG A 13 -62.71 -15.34 12.38
N ARG A 14 -62.69 -14.83 13.62
CA ARG A 14 -61.57 -14.76 14.57
C ARG A 14 -60.43 -13.79 14.28
N THR A 15 -60.65 -12.60 14.82
CA THR A 15 -59.75 -11.88 15.74
C THR A 15 -58.55 -12.70 16.25
N ARG A 16 -57.35 -12.21 15.95
CA ARG A 16 -56.31 -12.01 16.97
C ARG A 16 -55.66 -10.65 16.74
N LEU A 17 -55.79 -9.81 17.75
CA LEU A 17 -54.99 -8.60 17.93
C LEU A 17 -53.50 -8.97 17.86
N PHE A 18 -52.73 -8.23 17.08
CA PHE A 18 -51.37 -7.90 17.47
C PHE A 18 -51.19 -6.39 17.39
N VAL A 19 -50.85 -5.86 18.55
CA VAL A 19 -50.50 -4.47 18.81
C VAL A 19 -49.19 -4.14 18.10
N VAL A 20 -49.16 -2.90 17.62
CA VAL A 20 -48.06 -2.16 16.99
C VAL A 20 -46.76 -2.23 17.80
N ALA A 21 -45.66 -2.49 17.10
CA ALA A 21 -44.35 -1.94 17.45
C ALA A 21 -43.59 -1.62 16.15
N ALA A 22 -43.79 -0.40 15.66
CA ALA A 22 -42.92 0.21 14.66
C ALA A 22 -41.55 0.41 15.29
N THR A 23 -40.56 -0.34 14.81
CA THR A 23 -39.15 -0.05 15.11
C THR A 23 -38.48 0.22 13.77
N ALA A 24 -38.31 1.50 13.47
CA ALA A 24 -37.44 1.97 12.41
C ALA A 24 -36.00 1.64 12.81
N LEU A 25 -35.42 0.61 12.17
CA LEU A 25 -33.98 0.39 12.16
C LEU A 25 -33.43 1.06 10.91
N VAL A 26 -33.05 2.32 11.09
CA VAL A 26 -32.04 2.97 10.26
C VAL A 26 -30.73 2.23 10.55
N LEU A 27 -30.43 1.20 9.77
CA LEU A 27 -29.07 0.68 9.68
C LEU A 27 -28.28 1.63 8.79
N VAL A 28 -27.49 2.45 9.47
CA VAL A 28 -26.36 3.20 8.94
C VAL A 28 -25.51 2.30 8.03
N GLY A 29 -25.03 2.88 6.92
CA GLY A 29 -24.37 2.25 5.78
C GLY A 29 -23.35 1.16 6.14
N GLY A 30 -23.18 0.11 5.34
CA GLY A 30 -22.88 0.20 3.92
C GLY A 30 -21.41 -0.20 3.74
N GLY A 31 -21.15 -1.35 3.12
CA GLY A 31 -19.80 -1.76 2.71
C GLY A 31 -19.19 -2.96 3.44
N ALA A 32 -19.91 -4.08 3.51
CA ALA A 32 -19.30 -5.40 3.68
C ALA A 32 -19.71 -6.27 2.49
N VAL A 33 -19.22 -5.93 1.29
CA VAL A 33 -19.31 -6.82 0.14
C VAL A 33 -18.10 -7.75 0.21
N GLY A 34 -18.40 -9.05 0.31
CA GLY A 34 -17.47 -10.08 0.77
C GLY A 34 -16.25 -10.30 -0.11
N TYR A 35 -15.08 -10.27 0.51
CA TYR A 35 -13.93 -11.09 0.13
C TYR A 35 -14.02 -12.42 0.90
N ALA A 36 -14.99 -13.25 0.52
CA ALA A 36 -14.99 -14.67 0.84
C ALA A 36 -15.05 -15.39 -0.51
N LEU A 37 -14.36 -16.53 -0.63
CA LEU A 37 -14.00 -17.27 -1.86
C LEU A 37 -12.65 -16.75 -2.40
N VAL A 38 -11.49 -17.26 -1.99
CA VAL A 38 -11.07 -18.66 -1.96
C VAL A 38 -10.09 -18.83 -0.79
N ALA A 39 -10.48 -19.55 0.26
CA ALA A 39 -9.52 -20.18 1.16
C ALA A 39 -8.93 -21.37 0.39
N GLN A 40 -8.03 -21.08 -0.55
CA GLN A 40 -7.06 -22.06 -1.00
C GLN A 40 -6.25 -22.42 0.24
N ASP A 41 -5.86 -23.68 0.36
CA ASP A 41 -5.32 -24.29 1.58
C ASP A 41 -4.13 -23.47 2.14
N ASP A 42 -4.42 -22.49 3.01
CA ASP A 42 -3.45 -21.52 3.55
C ASP A 42 -2.27 -22.22 4.26
N ARG A 43 -2.43 -23.50 4.60
CA ARG A 43 -1.40 -24.34 5.23
C ARG A 43 -0.19 -24.56 4.33
N SER A 44 -0.37 -24.95 3.07
CA SER A 44 0.77 -25.36 2.22
C SER A 44 1.71 -24.20 1.87
N THR A 45 1.21 -22.96 1.86
CA THR A 45 2.04 -21.79 1.48
C THR A 45 2.89 -21.29 2.64
N CYS A 46 2.41 -21.40 3.88
CA CYS A 46 3.25 -21.06 5.04
C CYS A 46 4.28 -22.13 5.39
N GLU A 47 4.05 -23.40 5.04
CA GLU A 47 5.02 -24.47 5.24
C GLU A 47 6.35 -24.18 4.54
N ASN A 48 6.33 -23.61 3.32
CA ASN A 48 7.54 -23.20 2.61
C ASN A 48 8.30 -22.10 3.36
N LEU A 49 7.59 -21.06 3.83
CA LEU A 49 8.20 -19.97 4.59
C LEU A 49 8.74 -20.45 5.94
N LEU A 50 7.99 -21.31 6.63
CA LEU A 50 8.43 -21.93 7.88
C LEU A 50 9.65 -22.83 7.66
N SER A 51 9.85 -23.38 6.47
CA SER A 51 11.02 -24.21 6.13
C SER A 51 12.24 -23.39 5.69
N ASP A 52 12.13 -22.06 5.56
CA ASP A 52 13.25 -21.22 5.15
C ASP A 52 14.25 -21.03 6.31
N ALA A 53 15.42 -21.68 6.19
CA ALA A 53 16.44 -21.68 7.24
C ALA A 53 17.00 -20.28 7.59
N THR A 54 16.90 -19.31 6.68
CA THR A 54 17.35 -17.93 6.95
C THR A 54 16.30 -17.18 7.76
N LEU A 55 15.03 -17.31 7.37
CA LEU A 55 13.91 -16.74 8.10
C LEU A 55 13.82 -17.34 9.51
N GLN A 56 13.87 -18.67 9.64
CA GLN A 56 13.91 -19.37 10.94
C GLN A 56 14.99 -18.80 11.87
N ARG A 57 16.22 -18.67 11.35
CA ARG A 57 17.36 -18.16 12.12
C ARG A 57 17.17 -16.70 12.53
N SER A 58 16.54 -15.89 11.68
CA SER A 58 16.29 -14.48 11.96
C SER A 58 15.20 -14.26 13.02
N LEU A 59 14.17 -15.12 13.02
CA LEU A 59 13.10 -15.09 14.01
C LEU A 59 13.58 -15.52 15.41
N GLY A 60 14.62 -16.37 15.48
CA GLY A 60 15.21 -16.80 16.75
C GLY A 60 14.17 -17.44 17.67
N ASP A 61 14.09 -16.96 18.92
CA ASP A 61 13.15 -17.47 19.92
C ASP A 61 11.67 -17.26 19.55
N ALA A 62 11.39 -16.35 18.62
CA ALA A 62 10.03 -16.13 18.13
C ALA A 62 9.57 -17.26 17.20
N TYR A 63 10.44 -18.12 16.66
CA TYR A 63 10.07 -19.20 15.74
C TYR A 63 9.50 -20.44 16.46
N ARG A 64 8.50 -21.08 15.86
CA ARG A 64 7.94 -22.37 16.26
C ARG A 64 7.56 -23.15 15.00
N GLU A 65 7.86 -24.43 14.95
CA GLU A 65 7.62 -25.28 13.76
C GLU A 65 6.13 -25.44 13.43
N ASP A 66 5.25 -25.29 14.41
CA ASP A 66 3.79 -25.51 14.31
C ASP A 66 2.97 -24.21 14.14
N MET A 67 3.61 -23.10 13.77
CA MET A 67 2.91 -21.83 13.56
C MET A 67 1.91 -21.90 12.40
N ASP A 68 0.73 -21.34 12.61
CA ASP A 68 -0.10 -20.92 11.48
C ASP A 68 0.45 -19.64 10.84
N CYS A 69 -0.05 -19.31 9.64
CA CYS A 69 0.33 -18.10 8.91
C CYS A 69 0.14 -16.80 9.70
N GLY A 70 -0.87 -16.73 10.56
CA GLY A 70 -1.11 -15.53 11.38
C GLY A 70 -0.08 -15.40 12.49
N ALA A 71 0.31 -16.51 13.12
CA ALA A 71 1.37 -16.56 14.11
C ALA A 71 2.72 -16.22 13.50
N LEU A 72 3.03 -16.76 12.31
CA LEU A 72 4.23 -16.41 11.55
C LEU A 72 4.26 -14.92 11.20
N GLY A 73 3.15 -14.37 10.69
CA GLY A 73 3.06 -12.96 10.32
C GLY A 73 3.34 -12.02 11.50
N ARG A 74 2.74 -12.29 12.66
CA ARG A 74 3.02 -11.52 13.89
C ARG A 74 4.46 -11.67 14.35
N ALA A 75 5.01 -12.89 14.33
CA ALA A 75 6.38 -13.13 14.72
C ALA A 75 7.37 -12.35 13.83
N ILE A 76 7.11 -12.29 12.51
CA ILE A 76 7.85 -11.48 11.56
C ILE A 76 7.75 -9.99 11.90
N GLU A 77 6.54 -9.46 12.06
CA GLU A 77 6.30 -8.05 12.36
C GLU A 77 7.02 -7.63 13.64
N ASP A 78 6.82 -8.37 14.73
CA ASP A 78 7.42 -8.10 16.04
C ASP A 78 8.95 -8.14 15.98
N ALA A 79 9.52 -9.17 15.33
CA ALA A 79 10.96 -9.36 15.24
C ALA A 79 11.64 -8.42 14.24
N ALA A 80 10.91 -7.88 13.26
CA ALA A 80 11.42 -6.95 12.26
C ALA A 80 11.33 -5.48 12.68
N THR A 81 10.33 -5.09 13.48
CA THR A 81 10.03 -3.68 13.78
C THR A 81 10.37 -3.27 15.21
N GLY A 82 10.42 -4.22 16.15
CA GLY A 82 10.74 -3.93 17.54
C GLY A 82 9.74 -2.98 18.21
N SER A 83 10.24 -2.11 19.09
CA SER A 83 9.41 -1.21 19.91
C SER A 83 9.47 0.27 19.51
N ALA A 84 10.37 0.64 18.60
CA ALA A 84 10.63 2.02 18.21
C ALA A 84 10.39 2.19 16.70
N PRO A 85 9.21 2.70 16.28
CA PRO A 85 8.86 2.82 14.87
C PRO A 85 9.92 3.56 14.05
N GLY A 86 10.30 2.98 12.91
CA GLY A 86 11.31 3.51 11.98
C GLY A 86 12.73 3.55 12.54
N ARG A 87 13.01 2.92 13.68
CA ARG A 87 14.34 2.85 14.31
C ARG A 87 14.72 1.42 14.63
N HIS A 88 15.51 0.86 13.73
CA HIS A 88 15.84 -0.55 13.73
C HIS A 88 17.21 -0.84 14.31
N THR A 89 17.34 -2.01 14.90
CA THR A 89 18.59 -2.67 15.26
C THR A 89 19.05 -3.58 14.12
N LEU A 90 20.32 -4.02 14.16
CA LEU A 90 20.84 -4.95 13.15
C LEU A 90 20.08 -6.29 13.10
N PRO A 91 19.66 -6.90 14.22
CA PRO A 91 18.80 -8.08 14.19
C PRO A 91 17.44 -7.82 13.53
N GLU A 92 16.76 -6.75 13.90
CA GLU A 92 15.46 -6.35 13.32
C GLU A 92 15.55 -6.19 11.80
N ALA A 93 16.55 -5.44 11.32
CA ALA A 93 16.80 -5.24 9.91
C ALA A 93 17.15 -6.55 9.16
N ARG A 94 17.83 -7.49 9.83
CA ARG A 94 18.11 -8.82 9.24
C ARG A 94 16.85 -9.64 9.10
N THR A 95 15.95 -9.59 10.08
CA THR A 95 14.67 -10.28 10.02
C THR A 95 13.83 -9.75 8.88
N MET A 96 13.75 -8.42 8.72
CA MET A 96 13.01 -7.83 7.60
C MET A 96 13.62 -8.22 6.25
N GLN A 97 14.95 -8.13 6.10
CA GLN A 97 15.63 -8.55 4.88
C GLN A 97 15.43 -10.04 4.57
N ALA A 98 15.56 -10.92 5.56
CA ALA A 98 15.32 -12.36 5.42
C ALA A 98 13.88 -12.66 5.01
N THR A 99 12.92 -11.92 5.58
CA THR A 99 11.49 -12.01 5.26
C THR A 99 11.24 -11.65 3.80
N LEU A 100 11.75 -10.50 3.32
CA LEU A 100 11.57 -10.08 1.92
C LEU A 100 12.11 -11.14 0.95
N ALA A 101 13.31 -11.64 1.22
CA ALA A 101 13.94 -12.65 0.38
C ALA A 101 13.21 -13.99 0.42
N ALA A 102 12.73 -14.44 1.59
CA ALA A 102 12.01 -15.70 1.73
C ALA A 102 10.62 -15.65 1.06
N VAL A 103 9.88 -14.56 1.26
CA VAL A 103 8.56 -14.36 0.64
C VAL A 103 8.68 -14.24 -0.87
N SER A 104 9.63 -13.45 -1.37
CA SER A 104 9.87 -13.34 -2.81
C SER A 104 10.24 -14.69 -3.44
N ARG A 105 11.18 -15.44 -2.83
CA ARG A 105 11.54 -16.79 -3.32
C ARG A 105 10.35 -17.74 -3.36
N ASP A 106 9.50 -17.75 -2.33
CA ASP A 106 8.31 -18.60 -2.33
C ASP A 106 7.33 -18.21 -3.46
N ILE A 107 7.11 -16.92 -3.68
CA ILE A 107 6.30 -16.39 -4.80
C ILE A 107 6.88 -16.83 -6.15
N GLU A 108 8.20 -16.68 -6.36
CA GLU A 108 8.89 -17.07 -7.58
C GLU A 108 8.80 -18.59 -7.83
N GLN A 109 9.00 -19.41 -6.79
CA GLN A 109 8.92 -20.87 -6.90
C GLN A 109 7.51 -21.36 -7.25
N ARG A 110 6.49 -20.71 -6.69
CA ARG A 110 5.08 -21.01 -7.00
C ARG A 110 4.58 -20.35 -8.27
N GLN A 111 5.32 -19.38 -8.81
CA GLN A 111 4.93 -18.52 -9.93
C GLN A 111 3.57 -17.84 -9.68
N GLU A 112 3.30 -17.52 -8.42
CA GLU A 112 2.01 -16.98 -7.98
C GLU A 112 2.25 -15.78 -7.07
N PRO A 113 1.90 -14.55 -7.50
CA PRO A 113 2.16 -13.31 -6.76
C PRO A 113 1.14 -13.12 -5.62
N SER A 114 1.01 -14.14 -4.78
CA SER A 114 0.08 -14.24 -3.66
C SER A 114 0.78 -14.71 -2.40
N ILE A 115 0.26 -14.26 -1.26
CA ILE A 115 0.60 -14.80 0.06
C ILE A 115 -0.70 -15.05 0.84
N PRO A 116 -0.65 -15.97 1.83
CA PRO A 116 -1.73 -16.22 2.77
C PRO A 116 -2.32 -14.94 3.34
N ALA A 117 -3.65 -14.90 3.46
CA ALA A 117 -4.36 -13.69 3.85
C ALA A 117 -3.88 -13.14 5.21
N ASN A 118 -3.55 -14.03 6.14
CA ASN A 118 -3.10 -13.69 7.49
C ASN A 118 -1.66 -13.12 7.55
N LEU A 119 -0.88 -13.22 6.47
CA LEU A 119 0.46 -12.60 6.37
C LEU A 119 0.41 -11.18 5.83
N ARG A 120 -0.64 -10.80 5.09
CA ARG A 120 -0.67 -9.54 4.33
C ARG A 120 -0.60 -8.32 5.23
N ALA A 121 -1.40 -8.27 6.30
CA ALA A 121 -1.46 -7.12 7.19
C ALA A 121 -0.17 -6.97 8.03
N PRO A 122 0.35 -8.01 8.72
CA PRO A 122 1.61 -7.90 9.46
C PRO A 122 2.80 -7.51 8.57
N LEU A 123 2.89 -8.08 7.36
CA LEU A 123 3.97 -7.76 6.44
C LEU A 123 3.86 -6.33 5.88
N ALA A 124 2.64 -5.86 5.64
CA ALA A 124 2.41 -4.47 5.26
C ALA A 124 2.75 -3.49 6.38
N ALA A 125 2.45 -3.83 7.65
CA ALA A 125 2.86 -3.04 8.80
C ALA A 125 4.40 -2.95 8.90
N ALA A 126 5.10 -4.08 8.74
CA ALA A 126 6.56 -4.10 8.71
C ALA A 126 7.13 -3.28 7.53
N LEU A 127 6.59 -3.42 6.32
CA LEU A 127 6.97 -2.60 5.17
C LEU A 127 6.76 -1.10 5.41
N ALA A 128 5.64 -0.72 5.99
CA ALA A 128 5.34 0.66 6.33
C ALA A 128 6.30 1.24 7.37
N ASP A 129 6.78 0.42 8.31
CA ASP A 129 7.79 0.83 9.30
C ASP A 129 9.20 0.98 8.69
N TYR A 130 9.50 0.20 7.64
CA TYR A 130 10.72 0.33 6.82
C TYR A 130 10.57 1.30 5.64
N ALA A 131 9.59 2.21 5.65
CA ALA A 131 9.28 3.06 4.50
C ALA A 131 10.47 3.90 3.99
N GLN A 132 11.44 4.25 4.84
CA GLN A 132 12.67 4.91 4.41
C GLN A 132 13.54 3.99 3.54
N ASP A 133 13.80 2.77 3.99
CA ASP A 133 14.62 1.81 3.25
C ASP A 133 13.91 1.39 1.95
N THR A 134 12.60 1.17 1.98
CA THR A 134 11.85 0.85 0.75
C THR A 134 11.82 2.02 -0.24
N TYR A 135 11.82 3.26 0.24
CA TYR A 135 11.90 4.43 -0.63
C TYR A 135 13.26 4.49 -1.34
N GLU A 136 14.36 4.26 -0.61
CA GLU A 136 15.70 4.27 -1.18
C GLU A 136 15.89 3.13 -2.20
N ILE A 137 15.40 1.93 -1.90
CA ILE A 137 15.43 0.77 -2.83
C ILE A 137 14.65 1.09 -4.11
N LEU A 138 13.39 1.53 -4.00
CA LEU A 138 12.54 1.80 -5.16
C LEU A 138 13.06 2.97 -5.99
N SER A 139 13.60 4.01 -5.36
CA SER A 139 14.09 5.17 -6.12
C SER A 139 15.36 4.87 -6.93
N GLY A 140 16.17 3.89 -6.49
CA GLY A 140 17.44 3.53 -7.13
C GLY A 140 18.51 4.64 -7.14
N VAL A 141 18.25 5.80 -6.52
CA VAL A 141 19.16 6.96 -6.58
C VAL A 141 20.34 6.79 -5.64
N ASN A 142 20.11 6.19 -4.46
CA ASN A 142 21.16 5.94 -3.50
C ASN A 142 21.90 4.65 -3.83
N GLY A 143 23.05 4.81 -4.49
CA GLY A 143 23.87 3.68 -4.93
C GLY A 143 24.39 2.77 -3.81
N ASP A 144 24.32 3.16 -2.52
CA ASP A 144 24.60 2.22 -1.43
C ASP A 144 23.55 1.11 -1.36
N TYR A 145 22.27 1.42 -1.54
CA TYR A 145 21.20 0.41 -1.52
C TYR A 145 21.35 -0.55 -2.71
N THR A 146 21.65 -0.04 -3.90
CA THR A 146 21.90 -0.88 -5.09
C THR A 146 23.11 -1.79 -4.90
N ARG A 147 24.24 -1.26 -4.41
CA ARG A 147 25.45 -2.06 -4.18
C ARG A 147 25.29 -3.09 -3.07
N ARG A 148 24.38 -2.86 -2.13
CA ARG A 148 24.16 -3.67 -0.94
C ARG A 148 22.90 -4.53 -1.01
N ALA A 149 22.27 -4.67 -2.17
CA ALA A 149 21.04 -5.45 -2.34
C ALA A 149 21.13 -6.88 -1.74
N ASP A 150 22.29 -7.52 -1.87
CA ASP A 150 22.58 -8.85 -1.31
C ASP A 150 23.50 -8.82 -0.07
N SER A 151 23.78 -7.64 0.47
CA SER A 151 24.64 -7.48 1.65
C SER A 151 23.83 -7.50 2.94
N ALA A 152 24.47 -7.88 4.04
CA ALA A 152 23.86 -7.76 5.36
C ALA A 152 23.49 -6.29 5.69
N PRO A 153 22.48 -6.06 6.54
CA PRO A 153 22.14 -4.73 7.04
C PRO A 153 23.35 -4.05 7.68
N TRP A 154 23.41 -2.72 7.58
CA TRP A 154 24.58 -1.96 8.01
C TRP A 154 24.20 -0.78 8.90
N GLN A 155 25.20 -0.32 9.66
CA GLN A 155 25.10 0.91 10.43
C GLN A 155 25.43 2.09 9.51
N ASP A 156 24.49 3.02 9.35
CA ASP A 156 24.66 4.31 8.70
C ASP A 156 24.53 5.42 9.76
N GLY A 157 25.66 5.89 10.27
CA GLY A 157 25.69 6.81 11.40
C GLY A 157 24.96 6.24 12.62
N LYS A 158 23.82 6.83 13.00
CA LYS A 158 22.99 6.39 14.14
C LYS A 158 21.79 5.52 13.74
N THR A 159 21.59 5.29 12.45
CA THR A 159 20.49 4.50 11.91
C THR A 159 21.00 3.17 11.37
N VAL A 160 20.27 2.09 11.59
CA VAL A 160 20.50 0.84 10.86
C VAL A 160 19.69 0.88 9.58
N ARG A 161 20.30 0.42 8.48
CA ARG A 161 19.70 0.34 7.15
C ARG A 161 19.70 -1.10 6.67
N MET A 162 18.68 -1.47 5.93
CA MET A 162 18.68 -2.68 5.10
C MET A 162 18.45 -2.32 3.64
N SER A 163 18.97 -3.17 2.75
CA SER A 163 18.62 -3.16 1.33
C SER A 163 18.05 -4.52 0.94
N ALA A 164 17.37 -4.57 -0.19
CA ALA A 164 16.90 -5.80 -0.82
C ALA A 164 17.00 -5.63 -2.34
N ARG A 165 16.90 -6.73 -3.08
CA ARG A 165 16.75 -6.66 -4.54
C ARG A 165 15.43 -5.97 -4.85
N LEU A 166 15.43 -5.14 -5.90
CA LEU A 166 14.24 -4.40 -6.33
C LEU A 166 13.08 -5.35 -6.61
N ASP A 167 13.34 -6.43 -7.36
CA ASP A 167 12.32 -7.43 -7.71
C ASP A 167 11.72 -8.11 -6.48
N ASP A 168 12.54 -8.38 -5.44
CA ASP A 168 12.04 -8.95 -4.19
C ASP A 168 11.03 -8.00 -3.52
N LEU A 169 11.37 -6.71 -3.47
CA LEU A 169 10.50 -5.71 -2.88
C LEU A 169 9.21 -5.54 -3.69
N VAL A 170 9.29 -5.47 -5.02
CA VAL A 170 8.11 -5.36 -5.90
C VAL A 170 7.19 -6.57 -5.75
N ASN A 171 7.73 -7.79 -5.76
CA ASN A 171 6.98 -9.03 -5.57
C ASN A 171 6.26 -9.06 -4.22
N VAL A 172 6.96 -8.67 -3.14
CA VAL A 172 6.36 -8.63 -1.81
C VAL A 172 5.28 -7.56 -1.69
N ILE A 173 5.51 -6.33 -2.18
CA ILE A 173 4.51 -5.26 -2.16
C ILE A 173 3.27 -5.70 -2.97
N ARG A 174 3.46 -6.37 -4.12
CA ARG A 174 2.34 -6.91 -4.90
C ARG A 174 1.58 -8.02 -4.17
N ALA A 175 2.27 -8.86 -3.42
CA ALA A 175 1.61 -9.93 -2.67
C ALA A 175 0.79 -9.38 -1.50
N VAL A 176 1.30 -8.40 -0.75
CA VAL A 176 0.51 -7.74 0.30
C VAL A 176 -0.65 -6.93 -0.28
N SER A 177 -0.51 -6.39 -1.51
CA SER A 177 -1.55 -5.57 -2.15
C SER A 177 -2.84 -6.32 -2.46
N GLN A 178 -2.83 -7.66 -2.38
CA GLN A 178 -4.06 -8.45 -2.44
C GLN A 178 -5.05 -8.11 -1.33
N ALA A 179 -4.58 -7.53 -0.22
CA ALA A 179 -5.42 -6.85 0.75
C ALA A 179 -5.40 -5.34 0.42
N PRO A 180 -6.52 -4.73 -0.04
CA PRO A 180 -6.55 -3.31 -0.39
C PRO A 180 -6.09 -2.39 0.75
N ALA A 181 -6.44 -2.73 2.00
CA ALA A 181 -6.02 -1.96 3.17
C ALA A 181 -4.50 -1.99 3.38
N ALA A 182 -3.86 -3.15 3.15
CA ALA A 182 -2.42 -3.30 3.25
C ALA A 182 -1.69 -2.47 2.18
N TYR A 183 -2.19 -2.47 0.93
CA TYR A 183 -1.65 -1.60 -0.12
C TYR A 183 -1.75 -0.11 0.27
N ALA A 184 -2.92 0.30 0.76
CA ALA A 184 -3.16 1.68 1.17
C ALA A 184 -2.17 2.13 2.27
N ASP A 185 -1.92 1.27 3.27
CA ASP A 185 -1.02 1.57 4.37
C ASP A 185 0.43 1.73 3.92
N VAL A 186 0.92 0.82 3.07
CA VAL A 186 2.29 0.88 2.54
C VAL A 186 2.46 2.06 1.58
N ARG A 187 1.50 2.33 0.69
CA ARG A 187 1.53 3.50 -0.20
C ARG A 187 1.51 4.81 0.60
N ALA A 188 0.66 4.92 1.62
CA ALA A 188 0.62 6.10 2.49
C ALA A 188 1.93 6.28 3.26
N ALA A 189 2.57 5.20 3.71
CA ALA A 189 3.89 5.27 4.32
C ALA A 189 4.95 5.79 3.34
N HIS A 190 4.96 5.32 2.09
CA HIS A 190 5.84 5.83 1.04
C HIS A 190 5.59 7.32 0.75
N VAL A 191 4.33 7.76 0.64
CA VAL A 191 3.98 9.18 0.47
C VAL A 191 4.48 10.04 1.63
N ARG A 192 4.38 9.57 2.88
CA ARG A 192 4.93 10.28 4.05
C ARG A 192 6.46 10.40 3.97
N THR A 193 7.14 9.38 3.47
CA THR A 193 8.58 9.45 3.20
C THR A 193 8.88 10.48 2.11
N CYS A 194 8.19 10.44 0.96
CA CYS A 194 8.30 11.46 -0.08
C CYS A 194 8.15 12.88 0.48
N ALA A 195 7.08 13.11 1.24
CA ALA A 195 6.80 14.41 1.86
C ALA A 195 7.94 14.88 2.78
N THR A 196 8.59 13.95 3.49
CA THR A 196 9.76 14.24 4.32
C THR A 196 10.95 14.70 3.49
N HIS A 197 11.26 14.01 2.38
CA HIS A 197 12.35 14.40 1.49
C HIS A 197 12.07 15.73 0.76
N LEU A 198 10.84 15.94 0.28
CA LEU A 198 10.41 17.20 -0.35
C LEU A 198 10.48 18.38 0.64
N ALA A 199 10.01 18.19 1.87
CA ALA A 199 10.07 19.19 2.93
C ALA A 199 11.51 19.59 3.32
N ALA A 200 12.46 18.67 3.17
CA ALA A 200 13.88 18.91 3.44
C ALA A 200 14.59 19.75 2.36
N VAL A 201 13.98 19.94 1.18
CA VAL A 201 14.58 20.72 0.10
C VAL A 201 14.70 22.20 0.49
N PRO A 202 15.92 22.78 0.52
CA PRO A 202 16.11 24.18 0.86
C PRO A 202 15.30 25.13 -0.06
N SER A 203 14.87 26.28 0.47
CA SER A 203 14.08 27.26 -0.29
C SER A 203 14.80 27.76 -1.54
N GLN A 204 16.13 27.87 -1.47
CA GLN A 204 17.00 28.34 -2.57
C GLN A 204 17.65 27.22 -3.37
N ALA A 205 17.19 25.97 -3.21
CA ALA A 205 17.74 24.84 -3.95
C ALA A 205 17.52 25.00 -5.46
N THR A 206 18.52 24.59 -6.24
CA THR A 206 18.48 24.55 -7.71
C THR A 206 19.05 23.23 -8.21
N GLY A 207 18.90 22.96 -9.51
CA GLY A 207 19.43 21.76 -10.14
C GLY A 207 18.95 20.47 -9.48
N SER A 208 19.84 19.49 -9.35
CA SER A 208 19.53 18.17 -8.79
C SER A 208 19.11 18.20 -7.31
N VAL A 209 19.55 19.20 -6.53
CA VAL A 209 19.10 19.35 -5.13
C VAL A 209 17.63 19.72 -5.07
N TYR A 210 17.13 20.45 -6.07
CA TYR A 210 15.71 20.79 -6.20
C TYR A 210 14.91 19.65 -6.82
N THR A 211 15.37 19.08 -7.94
CA THR A 211 14.59 18.10 -8.70
C THR A 211 14.70 16.67 -8.17
N GLY A 212 15.83 16.30 -7.56
CA GLY A 212 16.13 14.93 -7.15
C GLY A 212 15.04 14.30 -6.26
N PRO A 213 14.68 14.92 -5.12
CA PRO A 213 13.63 14.37 -4.25
C PRO A 213 12.26 14.19 -4.92
N ALA A 214 11.87 15.11 -5.81
CA ALA A 214 10.63 15.01 -6.57
C ALA A 214 10.67 13.83 -7.55
N ARG A 215 11.79 13.67 -8.26
CA ARG A 215 12.01 12.55 -9.19
C ARG A 215 12.05 11.19 -8.47
N SER A 216 12.80 11.09 -7.37
CA SER A 216 12.86 9.88 -6.54
C SER A 216 11.48 9.47 -6.01
N CYS A 217 10.67 10.45 -5.57
CA CYS A 217 9.29 10.17 -5.17
C CYS A 217 8.44 9.65 -6.33
N ALA A 218 8.60 10.23 -7.52
CA ALA A 218 7.86 9.83 -8.70
C ALA A 218 8.18 8.40 -9.14
N VAL A 219 9.47 8.03 -9.15
CA VAL A 219 9.92 6.65 -9.41
C VAL A 219 9.27 5.68 -8.41
N GLY A 220 9.35 6.00 -7.10
CA GLY A 220 8.78 5.15 -6.07
C GLY A 220 7.27 4.94 -6.24
N LEU A 221 6.51 6.02 -6.46
CA LEU A 221 5.07 5.96 -6.71
C LEU A 221 4.70 5.23 -8.00
N GLY A 222 5.52 5.33 -9.05
CA GLY A 222 5.34 4.59 -10.28
C GLY A 222 5.33 3.07 -10.07
N TYR A 223 6.23 2.52 -9.24
CA TYR A 223 6.16 1.09 -8.89
C TYR A 223 4.83 0.72 -8.20
N TYR A 224 4.32 1.57 -7.30
CA TYR A 224 3.01 1.32 -6.67
C TYR A 224 1.87 1.38 -7.69
N ASP A 225 1.98 2.21 -8.72
CA ASP A 225 0.98 2.32 -9.79
C ASP A 225 0.98 1.06 -10.67
N GLY A 226 2.15 0.56 -11.08
CA GLY A 226 2.27 -0.70 -11.82
C GLY A 226 1.74 -1.90 -11.01
N ILE A 227 2.01 -1.93 -9.70
CA ILE A 227 1.44 -2.93 -8.78
C ILE A 227 -0.09 -2.85 -8.70
N ALA A 228 -0.65 -1.64 -8.68
CA ALA A 228 -2.11 -1.45 -8.69
C ALA A 228 -2.73 -1.82 -10.05
N TYR A 229 -1.98 -1.65 -11.15
CA TYR A 229 -2.42 -2.02 -12.48
C TYR A 229 -2.49 -3.55 -12.67
N ASP A 230 -1.64 -4.31 -11.98
CA ASP A 230 -1.69 -5.78 -12.00
C ASP A 230 -2.88 -6.39 -11.22
N VAL A 231 -3.69 -5.58 -10.53
CA VAL A 231 -4.93 -6.06 -9.91
C VAL A 231 -5.91 -6.54 -11.01
N PRO A 232 -6.48 -7.76 -10.91
CA PRO A 232 -7.37 -8.30 -11.94
C PRO A 232 -8.52 -7.35 -12.26
N LYS A 233 -8.79 -7.13 -13.56
CA LYS A 233 -9.83 -6.19 -14.04
C LYS A 233 -11.21 -6.45 -13.41
N SER A 234 -11.55 -7.70 -13.13
CA SER A 234 -12.81 -8.08 -12.48
C SER A 234 -12.92 -7.62 -11.02
N GLN A 235 -11.80 -7.38 -10.34
CA GLN A 235 -11.74 -6.97 -8.93
C GLN A 235 -11.34 -5.50 -8.77
N ALA A 236 -10.77 -4.88 -9.81
CA ALA A 236 -10.11 -3.59 -9.73
C ALA A 236 -11.01 -2.47 -9.15
N SER A 237 -12.28 -2.38 -9.54
CA SER A 237 -13.17 -1.31 -9.01
C SER A 237 -13.44 -1.47 -7.50
N ALA A 238 -13.75 -2.69 -7.04
CA ALA A 238 -13.98 -2.97 -5.61
C ALA A 238 -12.70 -2.79 -4.77
N TRP A 239 -11.57 -3.24 -5.32
CA TRP A 239 -10.26 -3.08 -4.69
C TRP A 239 -9.91 -1.60 -4.53
N ARG A 240 -10.05 -0.78 -5.58
CA ARG A 240 -9.79 0.66 -5.56
C ARG A 240 -10.67 1.40 -4.55
N SER A 241 -11.96 1.08 -4.54
CA SER A 241 -12.91 1.64 -3.56
C SER A 241 -12.45 1.36 -2.12
N SER A 242 -11.99 0.13 -1.87
CA SER A 242 -11.47 -0.28 -0.55
C SER A 242 -10.17 0.43 -0.18
N VAL A 243 -9.25 0.64 -1.14
CA VAL A 243 -8.03 1.45 -0.92
C VAL A 243 -8.41 2.88 -0.52
N LEU A 244 -9.30 3.53 -1.27
CA LEU A 244 -9.74 4.91 -0.98
C LEU A 244 -10.44 5.00 0.38
N GLN A 245 -11.26 4.01 0.73
CA GLN A 245 -11.91 3.96 2.03
C GLN A 245 -10.89 3.81 3.16
N ARG A 246 -9.84 3.01 2.98
CA ARG A 246 -8.73 2.90 3.95
C ARG A 246 -7.98 4.21 4.08
N LEU A 247 -7.58 4.83 2.97
CA LEU A 247 -6.92 6.15 2.98
C LEU A 247 -7.80 7.21 3.65
N LYS A 248 -9.12 7.16 3.48
CA LYS A 248 -10.06 8.03 4.18
C LYS A 248 -10.08 7.79 5.68
N ALA A 249 -10.11 6.52 6.08
CA ALA A 249 -10.20 6.14 7.49
C ALA A 249 -8.93 6.48 8.29
N THR A 250 -7.79 6.58 7.61
CA THR A 250 -6.49 6.93 8.21
C THR A 250 -6.07 8.38 7.94
N ALA A 251 -6.98 9.22 7.44
CA ALA A 251 -6.69 10.63 7.20
C ALA A 251 -6.72 11.42 8.51
N ASP A 252 -5.58 12.02 8.83
CA ASP A 252 -5.42 12.89 9.99
C ASP A 252 -5.49 14.36 9.58
N SER A 253 -5.84 15.22 10.53
CA SER A 253 -5.68 16.67 10.36
C SER A 253 -4.20 17.01 10.19
N PHE A 254 -3.88 17.92 9.26
CA PHE A 254 -2.52 18.39 9.03
C PHE A 254 -2.37 19.87 9.43
N PRO A 255 -1.22 20.24 10.02
CA PRO A 255 -0.97 21.61 10.45
C PRO A 255 -0.61 22.51 9.25
N PRO A 256 -0.56 23.84 9.41
CA PRO A 256 -0.04 24.74 8.38
C PRO A 256 1.38 24.38 7.94
N TYR A 257 1.71 24.67 6.68
CA TYR A 257 3.00 24.32 6.07
C TYR A 257 4.21 24.80 6.90
N GLU A 258 4.15 26.00 7.46
CA GLU A 258 5.26 26.57 8.25
C GLU A 258 5.47 25.90 9.61
N VAL A 259 4.47 25.16 10.12
CA VAL A 259 4.57 24.44 11.40
C VAL A 259 5.20 23.06 11.19
N ASN A 260 4.73 22.32 10.18
CA ASN A 260 5.29 21.03 9.82
C ASN A 260 5.08 20.76 8.32
N ARG A 261 6.11 21.05 7.54
CA ARG A 261 6.08 20.94 6.07
C ARG A 261 5.77 19.53 5.59
N ALA A 262 6.39 18.51 6.17
CA ALA A 262 6.21 17.12 5.76
C ALA A 262 4.77 16.66 6.03
N GLN A 263 4.25 16.95 7.23
CA GLN A 263 2.87 16.58 7.59
C GLN A 263 1.84 17.38 6.76
N TYR A 264 2.11 18.64 6.46
CA TYR A 264 1.27 19.43 5.54
C TYR A 264 1.22 18.80 4.15
N ILE A 265 2.37 18.45 3.55
CA ILE A 265 2.43 17.88 2.20
C ILE A 265 1.68 16.54 2.15
N ALA A 266 1.98 15.63 3.07
CA ALA A 266 1.35 14.30 3.09
C ALA A 266 -0.16 14.39 3.38
N GLY A 267 -0.57 15.23 4.34
CA GLY A 267 -1.99 15.41 4.69
C GLY A 267 -2.78 16.10 3.57
N SER A 268 -2.19 17.09 2.90
CA SER A 268 -2.81 17.74 1.74
C SER A 268 -2.99 16.77 0.57
N TRP A 269 -2.01 15.87 0.34
CA TRP A 269 -2.14 14.81 -0.67
C TRP A 269 -3.32 13.90 -0.34
N GLN A 270 -3.40 13.44 0.91
CA GLN A 270 -4.45 12.52 1.35
C GLN A 270 -5.82 13.18 1.21
N GLN A 271 -5.97 14.45 1.61
CA GLN A 271 -7.19 15.23 1.41
C GLN A 271 -7.56 15.35 -0.07
N ALA A 272 -6.59 15.64 -0.95
CA ALA A 272 -6.83 15.75 -2.38
C ALA A 272 -7.22 14.42 -3.04
N VAL A 273 -6.77 13.28 -2.52
CA VAL A 273 -7.25 11.94 -2.93
C VAL A 273 -8.72 11.74 -2.57
N LEU A 274 -9.14 12.21 -1.39
CA LEU A 274 -10.53 12.08 -0.92
C LEU A 274 -11.52 12.93 -1.71
N GLU A 275 -11.09 14.08 -2.22
CA GLU A 275 -11.93 14.97 -3.03
C GLU A 275 -12.18 14.42 -4.44
N GLN A 276 -11.38 13.48 -4.92
CA GLN A 276 -11.49 12.89 -6.26
C GLN A 276 -12.35 11.63 -6.36
N VAL A 277 -12.84 11.09 -5.23
CA VAL A 277 -13.61 9.84 -5.20
C VAL A 277 -14.85 9.88 -6.10
N ASP A 278 -15.31 11.08 -6.49
CA ASP A 278 -16.50 11.29 -7.33
C ASP A 278 -16.23 11.55 -8.83
N SER A 279 -14.99 11.78 -9.30
CA SER A 279 -14.78 12.41 -10.63
C SER A 279 -14.26 11.56 -11.79
N ASP A 280 -13.46 10.49 -11.62
CA ASP A 280 -13.13 9.54 -12.70
C ASP A 280 -12.36 8.33 -12.16
N GLN A 281 -12.89 7.10 -12.32
CA GLN A 281 -12.21 5.87 -11.85
C GLN A 281 -10.97 5.48 -12.69
N THR A 282 -10.76 6.11 -13.85
CA THR A 282 -9.68 5.73 -14.77
C THR A 282 -8.29 6.26 -14.37
N GLN A 283 -8.23 7.27 -13.49
CA GLN A 283 -7.00 7.89 -13.00
C GLN A 283 -6.68 7.53 -11.54
N PHE A 284 -7.07 6.33 -11.10
CA PHE A 284 -6.86 5.90 -9.72
C PHE A 284 -5.39 6.00 -9.31
N LEU A 285 -5.07 7.00 -8.48
CA LEU A 285 -3.76 7.27 -7.89
C LEU A 285 -2.60 7.49 -8.89
N LYS A 286 -2.86 7.43 -10.21
CA LYS A 286 -1.86 7.54 -11.29
C LYS A 286 -1.18 8.91 -11.36
N ASP A 287 -1.87 9.95 -10.88
CA ASP A 287 -1.35 11.31 -10.84
C ASP A 287 -0.77 11.69 -9.47
N ASP A 288 -0.54 10.72 -8.56
CA ASP A 288 -0.10 11.01 -7.19
C ASP A 288 1.28 11.68 -7.15
N SER A 289 2.20 11.29 -8.04
CA SER A 289 3.52 11.90 -8.15
C SER A 289 3.43 13.38 -8.53
N SER A 290 2.67 13.71 -9.57
CA SER A 290 2.39 15.09 -9.98
C SER A 290 1.65 15.86 -8.90
N ARG A 291 0.69 15.23 -8.22
CA ARG A 291 -0.10 15.86 -7.16
C ARG A 291 0.74 16.23 -5.94
N ILE A 292 1.53 15.29 -5.41
CA ILE A 292 2.34 15.58 -4.22
C ILE A 292 3.43 16.61 -4.52
N VAL A 293 4.00 16.58 -5.72
CA VAL A 293 4.97 17.59 -6.18
C VAL A 293 4.28 18.95 -6.37
N GLY A 294 3.10 19.01 -6.98
CA GLY A 294 2.31 20.23 -7.12
C GLY A 294 1.91 20.86 -5.79
N ILE A 295 1.55 20.04 -4.80
CA ILE A 295 1.30 20.51 -3.41
C ILE A 295 2.57 21.13 -2.82
N TRP A 296 3.72 20.48 -3.00
CA TRP A 296 5.00 20.97 -2.49
C TRP A 296 5.47 22.26 -3.18
N THR A 297 5.41 22.34 -4.51
CA THR A 297 5.79 23.54 -5.27
C THR A 297 4.84 24.70 -4.98
N GLY A 298 3.53 24.43 -4.90
CA GLY A 298 2.51 25.42 -4.54
C GLY A 298 2.69 25.96 -3.11
N ALA A 299 3.00 25.09 -2.14
CA ALA A 299 3.27 25.50 -0.76
C ALA A 299 4.51 26.40 -0.63
N ARG A 300 5.43 26.36 -1.60
CA ARG A 300 6.61 27.23 -1.69
C ARG A 300 6.33 28.54 -2.42
N GLY A 301 5.09 28.76 -2.88
CA GLY A 301 4.71 29.93 -3.66
C GLY A 301 5.26 29.91 -5.09
N GLU A 302 5.64 28.74 -5.60
CA GLU A 302 6.09 28.60 -6.98
C GLU A 302 4.88 28.62 -7.91
N GLY A 303 4.93 29.44 -8.97
CA GLY A 303 3.83 29.56 -9.91
C GLY A 303 3.61 28.24 -10.65
N VAL A 304 2.38 27.73 -10.62
CA VAL A 304 1.99 26.47 -11.29
C VAL A 304 2.31 26.50 -12.79
N ASP A 305 2.13 27.64 -13.44
CA ASP A 305 2.44 27.81 -14.88
C ASP A 305 3.91 28.19 -15.15
N SER A 306 4.76 28.20 -14.12
CA SER A 306 6.17 28.54 -14.31
C SER A 306 6.86 27.44 -15.10
N LYS A 307 7.72 27.83 -16.06
CA LYS A 307 8.51 26.87 -16.84
C LYS A 307 9.23 25.85 -15.97
N LYS A 308 9.77 26.29 -14.83
CA LYS A 308 10.47 25.43 -13.86
C LYS A 308 9.57 24.32 -13.31
N VAL A 309 8.33 24.64 -12.93
CA VAL A 309 7.36 23.65 -12.41
C VAL A 309 6.89 22.74 -13.54
N ASN A 310 6.55 23.28 -14.70
CA ASN A 310 6.13 22.50 -15.87
C ASN A 310 7.20 21.50 -16.35
N ASP A 311 8.47 21.93 -16.43
CA ASP A 311 9.58 21.06 -16.83
C ASP A 311 9.78 19.93 -15.81
N LEU A 312 9.58 20.22 -14.50
CA LEU A 312 9.64 19.20 -13.45
C LEU A 312 8.46 18.23 -13.56
N GLU A 313 7.24 18.72 -13.76
CA GLU A 313 6.02 17.89 -13.88
C GLU A 313 6.11 16.90 -15.04
N LEU A 314 6.63 17.34 -16.21
CA LEU A 314 6.87 16.43 -17.33
C LEU A 314 7.89 15.35 -16.96
N THR A 315 8.99 15.74 -16.30
CA THR A 315 10.05 14.80 -15.93
C THR A 315 9.56 13.75 -14.92
N ILE A 316 8.80 14.16 -13.90
CA ILE A 316 8.28 13.23 -12.89
C ILE A 316 7.20 12.32 -13.46
N ALA A 317 6.40 12.78 -14.43
CA ALA A 317 5.43 11.93 -15.11
C ALA A 317 6.13 10.83 -15.92
N ASP A 318 7.22 11.17 -16.63
CA ASP A 318 8.04 10.20 -17.36
C ASP A 318 8.71 9.20 -16.40
N ASP A 319 9.31 9.67 -15.31
CA ASP A 319 9.96 8.82 -14.30
C ASP A 319 8.94 7.84 -13.64
N ALA A 320 7.74 8.32 -13.31
CA ALA A 320 6.66 7.49 -12.74
C ALA A 320 6.13 6.47 -13.75
N ASN A 321 5.94 6.87 -15.02
CA ASN A 321 5.49 5.95 -16.06
C ASN A 321 6.53 4.85 -16.34
N SER A 322 7.82 5.21 -16.40
CA SER A 322 8.91 4.25 -16.62
C SER A 322 8.96 3.19 -15.52
N SER A 323 8.91 3.60 -14.25
CA SER A 323 8.94 2.67 -13.11
C SER A 323 7.66 1.86 -12.96
N SER A 324 6.50 2.40 -13.36
CA SER A 324 5.26 1.60 -13.48
C SER A 324 5.41 0.48 -14.49
N MET A 325 5.97 0.75 -15.67
CA MET A 325 6.21 -0.27 -16.69
C MET A 325 7.21 -1.33 -16.22
N GLU A 326 8.28 -0.92 -15.53
CA GLU A 326 9.25 -1.84 -14.95
C GLU A 326 8.61 -2.75 -13.88
N ALA A 327 7.73 -2.22 -13.02
CA ALA A 327 6.99 -3.02 -12.06
C ALA A 327 6.10 -4.07 -12.76
N GLU A 328 5.40 -3.67 -13.83
CA GLU A 328 4.58 -4.59 -14.63
C GLU A 328 5.42 -5.70 -15.27
N GLU A 329 6.60 -5.36 -15.79
CA GLU A 329 7.55 -6.31 -16.36
C GLU A 329 8.06 -7.31 -15.31
N THR A 330 8.54 -6.84 -14.15
CA THR A 330 8.95 -7.71 -13.03
C THR A 330 7.84 -8.67 -12.62
N LEU A 331 6.60 -8.20 -12.52
CA LEU A 331 5.45 -9.04 -12.16
C LEU A 331 5.02 -10.00 -13.28
N GLN A 332 5.22 -9.64 -14.55
CA GLN A 332 5.04 -10.56 -15.67
C GLN A 332 6.10 -11.66 -15.62
N CYS A 333 7.37 -11.31 -15.41
CA CYS A 333 8.48 -12.27 -15.31
C CYS A 333 8.31 -13.25 -14.16
N THR A 334 7.82 -12.78 -13.02
CA THR A 334 7.54 -13.65 -11.87
C THR A 334 6.49 -14.72 -12.18
N ARG A 335 5.45 -14.37 -12.95
CA ARG A 335 4.41 -15.33 -13.38
C ARG A 335 4.84 -16.21 -14.54
N ARG A 336 5.72 -15.71 -15.41
CA ARG A 336 6.13 -16.37 -16.65
C ARG A 336 7.62 -16.19 -16.90
N PRO A 337 8.48 -16.88 -16.13
CA PRO A 337 9.93 -16.70 -16.25
C PRO A 337 10.47 -16.99 -17.64
N THR A 338 9.82 -17.88 -18.40
CA THR A 338 10.21 -18.23 -19.77
C THR A 338 9.97 -17.13 -20.81
N GLU A 339 9.15 -16.13 -20.49
CA GLU A 339 8.88 -14.98 -21.36
C GLU A 339 9.88 -13.83 -21.14
N CYS A 340 10.77 -13.96 -20.15
CA CYS A 340 11.76 -12.94 -19.80
C CYS A 340 13.17 -13.44 -20.13
N GLY A 341 13.87 -12.73 -21.00
CA GLY A 341 15.19 -13.09 -21.50
C GLY A 341 15.93 -11.90 -22.08
#